data_AF-A0A7L3H5T3-F1
#
_entry.id   AF-A0A7L3H5T3-F1
#
_cell.length_a   1.000
_cell.length_b   1.000
_cell.length_c   1.000
_cell.angle_alpha   90.00
_cell.angle_beta   90.00
_cell.angle_gamma   90.00
#
_symmetry.space_group_name_H-M   'P 1'
#
loop_
_entity.id
_entity.type
_entity.pdbx_description
1 polymer ?
#
loop_
_entity_poly.entity_id
_entity_poly.type
_entity_poly.pdbx_seq_one_letter_code
_entity_poly.pdbx_strand_id
1 'polypeptide(L)'
;DRLHGARRRKKKTHTCESCNKTFPSRSKLERHFLIHTGQKPFKCSSCGKSFRQSTHLKIHQLTHTEERPFQCLCKCDRCEKIFPSSSKLQRHYLIHTGQKPFGCNVCGKTFRQSAHLKRHQLTH
;
A
#
# COMPACT_ATOMS: atom_id res chain seq x y z
N ASP A 1 -4.97 4.40 43.19
CA ASP A 1 -4.03 4.90 42.16
C ASP A 1 -3.03 3.85 41.69
N ARG A 2 -3.18 3.32 40.47
CA ARG A 2 -2.12 2.53 39.79
C ARG A 2 -1.76 3.20 38.47
N LEU A 3 -0.76 4.07 38.53
CA LEU A 3 -0.10 4.67 37.37
C LEU A 3 0.57 3.57 36.54
N HIS A 4 -0.04 3.18 35.44
CA HIS A 4 0.63 2.38 34.40
C HIS A 4 1.59 3.30 33.62
N GLY A 5 2.79 3.47 34.17
CA GLY A 5 3.91 4.07 33.47
C GLY A 5 4.33 3.20 32.29
N ALA A 6 3.70 3.40 31.13
CA ALA A 6 4.10 2.78 29.88
C ALA A 6 5.51 3.26 29.50
N ARG A 7 6.53 2.46 29.83
CA ARG A 7 7.90 2.64 29.35
C ARG A 7 7.86 2.67 27.82
N ARG A 8 8.01 3.84 27.20
CA ARG A 8 8.22 3.97 25.76
C ARG A 8 9.58 3.36 25.41
N ARG A 9 9.61 2.05 25.10
CA ARG A 9 10.76 1.41 24.44
C ARG A 9 11.03 2.20 23.15
N LYS A 10 12.22 2.83 23.05
CA LYS A 10 12.69 3.45 21.81
C LYS A 10 12.61 2.39 20.71
N LYS A 11 11.66 2.52 19.78
CA LYS A 11 11.58 1.62 18.61
C LYS A 11 12.85 1.83 17.81
N LYS A 12 13.71 0.81 17.74
CA LYS A 12 14.89 0.83 16.86
C LYS A 12 14.37 0.89 15.43
N THR A 13 14.63 2.00 14.75
CA THR A 13 14.29 2.22 13.36
C THR A 13 15.50 1.98 12.47
N HIS A 14 15.27 1.69 11.20
CA HIS A 14 16.32 1.40 10.22
C HIS A 14 16.22 2.41 9.08
N THR A 15 17.28 3.18 8.85
CA THR A 15 17.29 4.23 7.83
C THR A 15 17.99 3.74 6.57
N CYS A 16 17.44 4.05 5.41
CA CYS A 16 18.12 3.86 4.13
C CYS A 16 19.08 5.01 3.90
N GLU A 17 20.37 4.73 3.80
CA GLU A 17 21.40 5.76 3.58
C GLU A 17 21.29 6.41 2.19
N SER A 18 20.78 5.68 1.20
CA SER A 18 20.64 6.20 -0.18
C SER A 18 19.52 7.21 -0.37
N CYS A 19 18.51 7.26 0.53
CA CYS A 19 17.40 8.20 0.39
C CYS A 19 16.83 8.72 1.72
N ASN A 20 17.53 8.48 2.83
CA ASN A 20 17.18 8.87 4.20
C ASN A 20 15.78 8.43 4.68
N LYS A 21 15.16 7.43 4.03
CA LYS A 21 13.86 6.89 4.46
C LYS A 21 14.00 5.96 5.65
N THR A 22 13.15 6.16 6.66
CA THR A 22 13.15 5.36 7.89
C THR A 22 12.10 4.25 7.86
N PHE A 23 12.49 3.06 8.27
CA PHE A 23 11.66 1.85 8.30
C PHE A 23 11.58 1.29 9.73
N PRO A 24 10.44 0.68 10.10
CA PRO A 24 10.24 0.17 11.45
C PRO A 24 10.90 -1.21 11.69
N SER A 25 11.48 -1.83 10.65
CA SER A 25 12.21 -3.08 10.78
C SER A 25 13.27 -3.23 9.67
N ARG A 26 14.31 -4.02 9.95
CA ARG A 26 15.40 -4.30 9.00
C ARG A 26 14.89 -4.95 7.71
N SER A 27 14.01 -5.95 7.79
CA SER A 27 13.46 -6.63 6.61
C SER A 27 12.68 -5.68 5.69
N LYS A 28 12.04 -4.63 6.25
CA LYS A 28 11.37 -3.60 5.44
C LYS A 28 12.38 -2.70 4.73
N LEU A 29 13.51 -2.39 5.36
CA LEU A 29 14.61 -1.67 4.75
C LEU A 29 15.27 -2.49 3.64
N GLU A 30 15.57 -3.77 3.86
CA GLU A 30 16.14 -4.68 2.86
C GLU A 30 15.23 -4.80 1.63
N ARG A 31 13.92 -4.99 1.84
CA ARG A 31 12.95 -4.96 0.75
C ARG A 31 12.90 -3.61 0.03
N HIS A 32 13.11 -2.51 0.75
CA HIS A 32 13.18 -1.18 0.15
C HIS A 32 14.43 -1.00 -0.72
N PHE A 33 15.57 -1.58 -0.34
CA PHE A 33 16.79 -1.52 -1.15
C PHE A 33 16.64 -2.13 -2.55
N LEU A 34 15.72 -3.09 -2.74
CA LEU A 34 15.34 -3.60 -4.07
C LEU A 34 14.81 -2.51 -5.02
N ILE A 35 14.42 -1.35 -4.49
CA ILE A 35 14.07 -0.18 -5.30
C ILE A 35 15.30 0.43 -5.94
N HIS A 36 16.36 0.62 -5.16
CA HIS A 36 17.62 1.21 -5.61
C HIS A 36 18.38 0.29 -6.56
N THR A 37 18.43 -1.01 -6.25
CA THR A 37 19.15 -1.99 -7.09
C THR A 37 18.35 -2.42 -8.33
N GLY A 38 17.07 -2.04 -8.43
CA GLY A 38 16.19 -2.51 -9.50
C GLY A 38 15.83 -4.00 -9.42
N GLN A 39 16.38 -4.76 -8.45
CA GLN A 39 16.17 -6.20 -8.33
C GLN A 39 14.69 -6.54 -8.13
N LYS A 40 14.25 -7.61 -8.79
CA LYS A 40 12.89 -8.15 -8.72
C LYS A 40 12.99 -9.67 -8.56
N PRO A 41 13.25 -10.18 -7.34
CA PRO A 41 13.59 -11.59 -7.12
C PRO A 41 12.45 -12.56 -7.42
N PHE A 42 11.20 -12.08 -7.47
CA PHE A 42 10.04 -12.95 -7.67
C PHE A 42 9.60 -12.93 -9.14
N LYS A 43 10.02 -13.94 -9.91
CA LYS A 43 9.70 -14.07 -11.35
C LYS A 43 8.48 -14.95 -11.58
N CYS A 44 7.57 -14.52 -12.46
CA CYS A 44 6.48 -15.33 -12.97
C CYS A 44 7.02 -16.34 -13.98
N SER A 45 6.80 -17.63 -13.72
CA SER A 45 7.18 -18.71 -14.64
C SER A 45 6.39 -18.66 -15.96
N SER A 46 5.11 -18.28 -15.91
CA SER A 46 4.22 -18.29 -17.09
C SER A 46 4.53 -17.19 -18.12
N CYS A 47 4.96 -16.00 -17.70
CA CYS A 47 5.19 -14.86 -18.61
C CYS A 47 6.50 -14.10 -18.40
N GLY A 48 7.37 -14.59 -17.50
CA GLY A 48 8.67 -13.98 -17.23
C GLY A 48 8.66 -12.64 -16.47
N LYS A 49 7.49 -12.05 -16.18
CA LYS A 49 7.39 -10.79 -15.43
C LYS A 49 7.89 -10.96 -14.00
N SER A 50 8.73 -10.03 -13.53
CA SER A 50 9.31 -10.07 -12.19
C SER A 50 8.76 -8.99 -11.25
N PHE A 51 8.76 -9.29 -9.95
CA PHE A 51 8.22 -8.47 -8.87
C PHE A 51 9.20 -8.36 -7.69
N ARG A 52 9.09 -7.27 -6.93
CA ARG A 52 9.86 -7.05 -5.68
C ARG A 52 9.29 -7.77 -4.46
N GLN A 53 8.06 -8.25 -4.53
CA GLN A 53 7.36 -8.89 -3.42
C GLN A 53 6.65 -10.15 -3.88
N SER A 54 6.74 -11.22 -3.08
CA SER A 54 6.07 -12.49 -3.34
C SER A 54 4.56 -12.35 -3.42
N THR A 55 3.95 -11.50 -2.58
CA THR A 55 2.51 -11.22 -2.62
C THR A 55 2.08 -10.61 -3.95
N HIS A 56 2.89 -9.72 -4.53
CA HIS A 56 2.59 -9.14 -5.85
C HIS A 56 2.72 -10.17 -6.97
N LEU A 57 3.70 -11.09 -6.88
CA LEU A 57 3.79 -12.22 -7.80
C LEU A 57 2.57 -13.12 -7.68
N LYS A 58 2.15 -13.49 -6.46
CA LYS A 58 0.96 -14.32 -6.23
C LYS A 58 -0.29 -13.69 -6.84
N ILE A 59 -0.53 -12.40 -6.58
CA ILE A 59 -1.64 -11.65 -7.17
C ILE A 59 -1.55 -11.65 -8.69
N HIS A 60 -0.35 -11.46 -9.25
CA HIS A 60 -0.15 -11.50 -10.69
C HIS A 60 -0.38 -12.90 -11.29
N GLN A 61 -0.01 -13.98 -10.60
CA GLN A 61 -0.25 -15.34 -11.09
C GLN A 61 -1.74 -15.61 -11.29
N LEU A 62 -2.61 -14.97 -10.49
CA LEU A 62 -4.07 -15.04 -10.66
C LEU A 62 -4.56 -14.39 -11.96
N THR A 63 -3.74 -13.62 -12.67
CA THR A 63 -4.12 -13.11 -13.99
C THR A 63 -3.89 -14.13 -15.10
N HIS A 64 -3.19 -15.24 -14.80
CA HIS A 64 -2.98 -16.35 -15.74
C HIS A 64 -3.95 -17.51 -15.52
N THR A 65 -4.60 -17.57 -14.36
CA THR A 65 -5.60 -18.58 -14.03
C THR A 65 -7.00 -17.99 -14.13
N GLU A 66 -7.90 -18.61 -14.90
CA GLU A 66 -9.33 -18.30 -14.87
C GLU A 66 -9.93 -18.58 -13.48
N GLU A 67 -9.24 -19.39 -12.67
CA GLU A 67 -9.57 -19.63 -11.26
C GLU A 67 -9.15 -18.46 -10.38
N ARG A 68 -10.15 -17.82 -9.77
CA ARG A 68 -9.98 -16.76 -8.76
C ARG A 68 -10.09 -17.39 -7.38
N PRO A 69 -8.99 -17.72 -6.68
CA PRO A 69 -9.08 -18.16 -5.30
C PRO A 69 -9.63 -17.02 -4.44
N PHE A 70 -10.86 -17.20 -3.96
CA PHE A 70 -11.61 -16.28 -3.10
C PHE A 70 -10.82 -15.84 -1.85
N GLN A 71 -9.81 -16.61 -1.43
CA GLN A 71 -9.03 -16.34 -0.22
C GLN A 71 -8.10 -15.11 -0.31
N CYS A 72 -7.78 -14.61 -1.51
CA CYS A 72 -6.80 -13.52 -1.66
C CYS A 72 -7.37 -12.23 -2.25
N LEU A 73 -8.64 -12.23 -2.65
CA LEU A 73 -9.25 -11.15 -3.41
C LEU A 73 -10.50 -10.64 -2.68
N CYS A 74 -10.53 -9.34 -2.41
CA CYS A 74 -11.66 -8.70 -1.74
C CYS A 74 -12.64 -8.20 -2.81
N LYS A 75 -13.85 -8.78 -2.87
CA LYS A 75 -14.93 -8.36 -3.77
C LYS A 75 -15.70 -7.19 -3.14
N CYS A 76 -16.06 -6.21 -3.95
CA CYS A 76 -17.05 -5.18 -3.58
C CYS A 76 -18.46 -5.75 -3.79
N ASP A 77 -19.28 -5.70 -2.74
CA ASP A 77 -20.68 -6.15 -2.78
C ASP A 77 -21.59 -5.27 -3.66
N ARG A 78 -21.27 -3.97 -3.79
CA ARG A 78 -22.08 -3.00 -4.55
C ARG A 78 -21.88 -3.01 -6.06
N CYS A 79 -20.69 -3.39 -6.53
CA CYS A 79 -20.37 -3.32 -7.97
C CYS A 79 -19.54 -4.49 -8.49
N GLU A 80 -19.40 -5.53 -7.68
CA GLU A 80 -18.72 -6.79 -8.00
C GLU A 80 -17.23 -6.67 -8.37
N LYS A 81 -16.64 -5.47 -8.26
CA LYS A 81 -15.23 -5.24 -8.53
C LYS A 81 -14.36 -5.95 -7.52
N ILE A 82 -13.25 -6.48 -8.01
CA ILE A 82 -12.33 -7.29 -7.22
C ILE A 82 -11.05 -6.51 -6.92
N PHE A 83 -10.58 -6.59 -5.69
CA PHE A 83 -9.42 -5.87 -5.20
C PHE A 83 -8.37 -6.82 -4.62
N PRO A 84 -7.07 -6.52 -4.80
CA PRO A 84 -5.98 -7.36 -4.30
C PRO A 84 -5.77 -7.29 -2.79
N SER A 85 -6.50 -6.41 -2.07
CA SER A 85 -6.44 -6.34 -0.61
C SER A 85 -7.63 -5.59 -0.03
N SER A 86 -7.94 -5.87 1.24
CA SER A 86 -9.04 -5.22 1.96
C SER A 86 -8.87 -3.70 2.02
N SER A 87 -7.64 -3.20 2.24
CA SER A 87 -7.38 -1.75 2.25
C SER A 87 -7.69 -1.08 0.91
N LYS A 88 -7.51 -1.79 -0.21
CA LYS A 88 -7.84 -1.27 -1.55
C LYS A 88 -9.35 -1.27 -1.77
N LEU A 89 -10.05 -2.30 -1.31
CA LEU A 89 -11.52 -2.36 -1.29
C LEU A 89 -12.12 -1.24 -0.41
N GLN A 90 -11.62 -1.05 0.81
CA GLN A 90 -12.07 0.02 1.72
C GLN A 90 -11.93 1.40 1.09
N ARG A 91 -10.80 1.67 0.44
CA ARG A 91 -10.61 2.90 -0.32
C ARG A 91 -11.56 3.02 -1.52
N HIS A 92 -11.92 1.91 -2.14
CA HIS A 92 -12.89 1.89 -3.23
C HIS A 92 -14.31 2.21 -2.73
N TYR A 93 -14.70 1.78 -1.53
CA TYR A 93 -16.00 2.13 -0.95
C TYR A 93 -16.25 3.63 -0.84
N LEU A 94 -15.19 4.46 -0.74
CA LEU A 94 -15.29 5.93 -0.79
C LEU A 94 -15.92 6.45 -2.08
N ILE A 95 -15.94 5.66 -3.16
CA ILE A 95 -16.65 6.00 -4.38
C ILE A 95 -18.16 5.87 -4.17
N HIS A 96 -18.61 4.78 -3.54
CA HIS A 96 -20.02 4.51 -3.29
C HIS A 96 -20.61 5.37 -2.17
N THR A 97 -19.82 5.75 -1.17
CA THR A 97 -20.27 6.65 -0.09
C THR A 97 -20.10 8.13 -0.43
N GLY A 98 -19.41 8.45 -1.53
CA GLY A 98 -19.06 9.82 -1.90
C GLY A 98 -18.05 10.50 -0.96
N GLN A 99 -17.58 9.81 0.09
CA GLN A 99 -16.69 10.39 1.09
C GLN A 99 -15.35 10.82 0.48
N LYS A 100 -14.92 12.03 0.84
CA LYS A 100 -13.65 12.63 0.43
C LYS A 100 -12.90 13.14 1.66
N PRO A 101 -12.27 12.25 2.44
CA PRO A 101 -11.74 12.58 3.76
C PRO A 101 -10.54 13.54 3.75
N PHE A 102 -9.97 13.86 2.59
CA PHE A 102 -8.79 14.70 2.48
C PHE A 102 -9.15 16.07 1.89
N GLY A 103 -9.20 17.11 2.71
CA GLY A 103 -9.50 18.49 2.29
C GLY A 103 -8.25 19.35 2.10
N CYS A 104 -8.28 20.23 1.10
CA CYS A 104 -7.30 21.29 0.92
C CYS A 104 -7.64 22.46 1.85
N ASN A 105 -6.70 22.86 2.69
CA ASN A 105 -6.83 24.00 3.59
C ASN A 105 -6.78 25.36 2.89
N VAL A 106 -6.27 25.42 1.65
CA VAL A 106 -6.17 26.67 0.88
C VAL A 106 -7.48 26.99 0.15
N CYS A 107 -8.06 26.02 -0.56
CA CYS A 107 -9.23 26.25 -1.42
C CYS A 107 -10.46 25.40 -1.09
N GLY A 108 -10.43 24.61 -0.01
CA GLY A 108 -11.55 23.77 0.43
C GLY A 108 -11.82 22.52 -0.43
N LYS A 109 -11.13 22.33 -1.57
CA LYS A 109 -11.34 21.15 -2.44
C LYS A 109 -11.03 19.85 -1.70
N THR A 110 -11.92 18.86 -1.82
CA THR A 110 -11.79 17.56 -1.14
C THR A 110 -11.45 16.41 -2.10
N PHE A 111 -10.74 15.41 -1.59
CA PHE A 111 -10.21 14.27 -2.34
C PHE A 111 -10.43 12.95 -1.60
N ARG A 112 -10.57 11.86 -2.36
CA ARG A 112 -10.67 10.48 -1.82
C ARG A 112 -9.33 9.89 -1.39
N GLN A 113 -8.21 10.46 -1.86
CA GLN A 113 -6.86 9.96 -1.59
C GLN A 113 -5.92 11.10 -1.21
N SER A 114 -5.12 10.88 -0.16
CA SER A 114 -4.11 11.86 0.31
C SER A 114 -3.08 12.20 -0.77
N ALA A 115 -2.70 11.24 -1.62
CA ALA A 115 -1.79 11.49 -2.73
C ALA A 115 -2.35 12.49 -3.75
N HIS A 116 -3.67 12.47 -3.98
CA HIS A 116 -4.32 13.42 -4.87
C HIS A 116 -4.38 14.82 -4.25
N LEU A 117 -4.67 14.91 -2.94
CA LEU A 117 -4.58 16.17 -2.21
C LEU A 117 -3.17 16.74 -2.28
N LYS A 118 -2.13 15.93 -1.99
CA LYS A 118 -0.72 16.38 -2.04
C LYS A 118 -0.36 16.93 -3.41
N ARG A 119 -0.74 16.24 -4.49
CA ARG A 119 -0.51 16.72 -5.85
C ARG A 119 -1.26 18.02 -6.13
N HIS A 120 -2.50 18.14 -5.66
CA HIS A 120 -3.27 19.37 -5.80
C HIS A 120 -2.65 20.53 -5.02
N GLN A 121 -2.07 20.28 -3.84
CA GLN A 121 -1.42 21.34 -3.06
C GLN A 121 -0.23 21.98 -3.79
N LEU A 122 0.38 21.29 -4.76
CA LEU A 122 1.46 21.83 -5.60
C LEU A 122 0.95 22.78 -6.71
N THR A 123 -0.36 22.90 -6.90
CA THR A 123 -0.96 23.82 -7.88
C THR A 123 -1.33 25.17 -7.29
N HIS A 124 -1.10 25.36 -5.99
CA HIS A 124 -1.12 26.66 -5.33
C HIS A 124 0.32 27.15 -5.22
#